data_AF-A0A6M6JC43-F1
#
_entry.id   AF-A0A6M6JC43-F1
#
_cell.length_a   1.000
_cell.length_b   1.000
_cell.length_c   1.000
_cell.angle_alpha   90.00
_cell.angle_beta   90.00
_cell.angle_gamma   90.00
#
_symmetry.space_group_name_H-M   'P 1'
#
loop_
_entity.id
_entity.type
_entity.pdbx_description
1 polymer ?
#
loop_
_entity_poly.entity_id
_entity_poly.type
_entity_poly.pdbx_seq_one_letter_code
_entity_poly.pdbx_strand_id
1 'polypeptide(L)'
;MTAGRSEEVRQALDALAAAGDPLDALAAARRVREAAEALEIAAAAEVRREGGTWTEIGAVYDTSKQGGQQRFRHALASTEDDPEVARRRRRRRRA
;
A
#
# COMPACT_ATOMS: atom_id res chain seq x y z
N MET A 1 -3.61 -6.43 6.73
CA MET A 1 -3.12 -5.11 7.26
C MET A 1 -3.67 -3.94 6.46
N THR A 2 -4.36 -4.21 5.35
CA THR A 2 -5.09 -3.24 4.52
C THR A 2 -6.16 -2.46 5.26
N ALA A 3 -6.92 -3.06 6.19
CA ALA A 3 -8.03 -2.39 6.88
C ALA A 3 -7.65 -1.06 7.58
N GLY A 4 -6.47 -0.99 8.22
CA GLY A 4 -6.00 0.26 8.83
C GLY A 4 -5.62 1.33 7.80
N ARG A 5 -5.08 0.92 6.64
CA ARG A 5 -4.74 1.84 5.55
C ARG A 5 -5.99 2.32 4.80
N SER A 6 -7.03 1.48 4.68
CA SER A 6 -8.33 1.89 4.13
C SER A 6 -8.99 2.97 4.99
N GLU A 7 -8.82 2.89 6.31
CA GLU A 7 -9.28 3.90 7.23
C GLU A 7 -8.53 5.24 7.07
N GLU A 8 -7.20 5.21 6.91
CA GLU A 8 -6.39 6.41 6.64
C GLU A 8 -6.83 7.12 5.36
N VAL A 9 -7.14 6.37 4.29
CA VAL A 9 -7.67 6.94 3.04
C VAL A 9 -9.02 7.62 3.27
N ARG A 10 -9.91 6.98 4.04
CA ARG A 10 -11.23 7.54 4.35
C ARG A 10 -11.11 8.85 5.12
N GLN A 11 -10.27 8.90 6.14
CA GLN A 11 -10.03 10.12 6.91
C GLN A 11 -9.43 11.25 6.05
N ALA A 12 -8.52 10.91 5.13
CA ALA A 12 -7.97 11.90 4.20
C ALA A 12 -9.03 12.46 3.24
N LEU A 13 -9.96 11.62 2.78
CA LEU A 13 -11.10 12.04 1.95
C LEU A 13 -12.06 12.93 2.73
N ASP A 14 -12.37 12.59 3.98
CA ASP A 14 -13.21 13.40 4.87
C ASP A 14 -12.58 14.79 5.09
N ALA A 15 -11.27 14.85 5.31
CA ALA A 15 -10.53 16.11 5.45
C ALA A 15 -10.53 16.95 4.16
N LEU A 16 -10.45 16.31 2.98
CA LEU A 16 -10.56 16.99 1.69
C LEU A 16 -11.96 17.57 1.47
N ALA A 17 -13.01 16.82 1.82
CA ALA A 17 -14.39 17.27 1.70
C ALA A 17 -14.71 18.43 2.67
N ALA A 18 -14.04 18.49 3.83
CA ALA A 18 -14.22 19.54 4.83
C ALA A 18 -13.34 20.79 4.61
N ALA A 19 -12.46 20.80 3.61
CA ALA A 19 -11.53 21.91 3.39
C ALA A 19 -12.27 23.21 3.03
N GLY A 20 -12.03 24.27 3.80
CA GLY A 20 -12.70 25.56 3.67
C GLY A 20 -12.04 26.53 2.68
N ASP A 21 -10.77 26.32 2.34
CA ASP A 21 -10.03 27.13 1.38
C ASP A 21 -9.17 26.30 0.41
N PRO A 22 -8.71 26.88 -0.71
CA PRO A 22 -8.00 26.16 -1.76
C PRO A 22 -6.65 25.55 -1.34
N LEU A 23 -5.93 26.18 -0.42
CA LEU A 23 -4.62 25.68 0.01
C LEU A 23 -4.78 24.46 0.90
N ASP A 24 -5.77 24.49 1.80
CA ASP A 24 -6.14 23.35 2.63
C ASP A 24 -6.67 22.18 1.78
N ALA A 25 -7.47 22.48 0.76
CA ALA A 25 -7.94 21.46 -0.19
C ALA A 25 -6.77 20.80 -0.93
N LEU A 26 -5.77 21.56 -1.39
CA LEU A 26 -4.58 21.00 -2.02
C LEU A 26 -3.77 20.12 -1.05
N ALA A 27 -3.59 20.57 0.19
CA ALA A 27 -2.89 19.79 1.21
C ALA A 27 -3.63 18.48 1.54
N ALA A 28 -4.96 18.51 1.64
CA ALA A 28 -5.77 17.33 1.87
C ALA A 28 -5.77 16.38 0.66
N ALA A 29 -5.86 16.89 -0.57
CA ALA A 29 -5.78 16.09 -1.79
C ALA A 29 -4.42 15.37 -1.90
N ARG A 30 -3.34 16.04 -1.51
CA ARG A 30 -2.02 15.41 -1.41
C ARG A 30 -2.02 14.24 -0.43
N ARG A 31 -2.62 14.40 0.75
CA ARG A 31 -2.72 13.31 1.75
C ARG A 31 -3.55 12.14 1.25
N VAL A 32 -4.63 12.38 0.52
CA VAL A 32 -5.43 11.32 -0.12
C VAL A 32 -4.56 10.49 -1.07
N ARG A 33 -3.79 11.14 -1.95
CA ARG A 33 -2.87 10.44 -2.86
C ARG A 33 -1.87 9.59 -2.10
N GLU A 34 -1.19 10.16 -1.10
CA GLU A 34 -0.17 9.45 -0.31
C GLU A 34 -0.77 8.26 0.45
N ALA A 35 -1.94 8.42 1.06
CA ALA A 35 -2.64 7.34 1.76
C ALA A 35 -3.08 6.22 0.79
N ALA A 36 -3.57 6.58 -0.40
CA ALA A 36 -4.00 5.63 -1.42
C ALA A 36 -2.81 4.83 -1.98
N GLU A 37 -1.68 5.49 -2.28
CA GLU A 37 -0.44 4.81 -2.69
C GLU A 37 0.04 3.82 -1.62
N ALA A 38 -0.03 4.22 -0.35
CA ALA A 38 0.39 3.38 0.76
C ALA A 38 -0.56 2.17 0.96
N LEU A 39 -1.86 2.35 0.72
CA LEU A 39 -2.85 1.26 0.69
C LEU A 39 -2.57 0.29 -0.47
N GLU A 40 -2.28 0.79 -1.68
CA GLU A 40 -1.90 -0.06 -2.83
C GLU A 40 -0.71 -0.96 -2.50
N ILE A 41 0.35 -0.39 -1.92
CA ILE A 41 1.55 -1.14 -1.52
C ILE A 41 1.19 -2.22 -0.49
N ALA A 42 0.38 -1.87 0.52
CA ALA A 42 -0.05 -2.82 1.55
C ALA A 42 -0.89 -3.96 0.96
N ALA A 43 -1.78 -3.66 0.00
CA ALA A 43 -2.59 -4.65 -0.69
C ALA A 43 -1.72 -5.59 -1.55
N ALA A 44 -0.77 -5.04 -2.33
CA ALA A 44 0.18 -5.84 -3.10
C ALA A 44 1.03 -6.76 -2.17
N ALA A 45 1.45 -6.26 -1.01
CA ALA A 45 2.15 -7.05 0.00
C ALA A 45 1.29 -8.21 0.53
N GLU A 46 0.01 -7.94 0.78
CA GLU A 46 -0.98 -8.90 1.27
C GLU A 46 -1.21 -10.02 0.25
N VAL A 47 -1.40 -9.67 -1.03
CA VAL A 47 -1.49 -10.64 -2.13
C VAL A 47 -0.23 -11.51 -2.20
N ARG A 48 0.96 -10.91 -2.14
CA ARG A 48 2.24 -11.65 -2.15
C ARG A 48 2.37 -12.58 -0.94
N ARG A 49 1.91 -12.16 0.24
CA ARG A 49 1.92 -12.95 1.47
C ARG A 49 0.99 -14.16 1.39
N GLU A 50 -0.09 -14.06 0.63
CA GLU A 50 -1.10 -15.12 0.44
C GLU A 50 -0.77 -16.06 -0.73
N GLY A 51 0.37 -15.84 -1.39
CA GLY A 51 0.86 -16.70 -2.47
C GLY A 51 0.55 -16.18 -3.87
N GLY A 52 -0.21 -15.08 -3.99
CA GLY A 52 -0.48 -14.44 -5.27
C GLY A 52 0.79 -13.99 -5.98
N THR A 53 0.82 -14.12 -7.30
CA THR A 53 1.99 -13.97 -8.16
C THR A 53 2.14 -12.53 -8.68
N TRP A 54 3.36 -12.21 -9.11
CA TRP A 54 3.64 -10.94 -9.80
C TRP A 54 2.89 -10.77 -11.12
N THR A 55 2.53 -11.88 -11.77
CA THR A 55 1.71 -11.85 -12.99
C THR A 55 0.28 -11.43 -12.66
N GLU A 56 -0.32 -11.99 -11.61
CA GLU A 56 -1.67 -11.61 -11.16
C GLU A 56 -1.72 -10.16 -10.67
N ILE A 57 -0.71 -9.73 -9.91
CA ILE A 57 -0.60 -8.32 -9.49
C ILE A 57 -0.45 -7.40 -10.70
N GLY A 58 0.40 -7.75 -11.68
CA GLY A 58 0.57 -6.96 -12.89
C GLY A 58 -0.72 -6.82 -13.70
N ALA A 59 -1.53 -7.90 -13.78
CA ALA A 59 -2.80 -7.89 -14.48
C ALA A 59 -3.83 -6.90 -13.89
N VAL A 60 -3.81 -6.63 -12.57
CA VAL A 60 -4.66 -5.60 -11.95
C VAL A 60 -4.37 -4.19 -12.50
N TYR A 61 -3.15 -3.96 -12.98
CA TYR A 61 -2.70 -2.67 -13.52
C TYR A 61 -2.52 -2.72 -15.05
N ASP A 62 -3.18 -3.66 -15.72
CA ASP A 62 -3.07 -3.87 -17.18
C ASP A 62 -1.61 -3.95 -17.68
N THR A 63 -0.74 -4.55 -16.86
CA THR A 63 0.68 -4.64 -17.15
C THR A 63 1.22 -6.05 -17.02
N SER A 64 2.46 -6.24 -17.45
CA SER A 64 3.15 -7.52 -17.35
C SER A 64 3.64 -7.80 -15.93
N LYS A 65 4.07 -9.04 -15.69
CA LYS A 65 4.82 -9.43 -14.49
C LYS A 65 5.95 -8.44 -14.14
N GLN A 66 6.70 -8.00 -15.16
CA GLN A 66 7.84 -7.09 -14.95
C GLN A 66 7.37 -5.68 -14.56
N GLY A 67 6.26 -5.21 -15.14
CA GLY A 67 5.64 -3.93 -14.75
C GLY A 67 5.16 -3.93 -13.30
N GLY A 68 4.47 -5.00 -12.87
CA GLY A 68 4.09 -5.17 -11.47
C GLY A 68 5.28 -5.23 -10.52
N GLN A 69 6.36 -5.93 -10.91
CA GLN A 69 7.60 -5.97 -10.13
C GLN A 69 8.26 -4.60 -10.01
N GLN A 70 8.44 -3.88 -11.12
CA GLN A 70 9.06 -2.56 -11.09
C GLN A 70 8.29 -1.57 -10.20
N ARG A 71 6.95 -1.63 -10.24
CA ARG A 71 6.09 -0.76 -9.44
C ARG A 71 6.21 -1.02 -7.93
N PHE A 72 6.17 -2.28 -7.49
CA PHE A 72 6.02 -2.58 -6.07
C PHE A 72 7.28 -3.11 -5.39
N ARG A 73 8.23 -3.70 -6.12
CA ARG A 73 9.36 -4.41 -5.50
C ARG A 73 10.21 -3.51 -4.61
N HIS A 74 10.47 -2.27 -5.01
CA HIS A 74 11.24 -1.32 -4.19
C HIS A 74 10.47 -0.94 -2.92
N ALA A 75 9.19 -0.61 -3.03
CA ALA A 75 8.36 -0.26 -1.88
C ALA A 75 8.17 -1.43 -0.90
N LEU A 76 8.04 -2.66 -1.41
CA LEU A 76 7.93 -3.85 -0.58
C LEU A 76 9.24 -4.22 0.11
N ALA A 77 10.39 -4.04 -0.54
CA ALA A 77 11.70 -4.26 0.09
C ALA A 77 11.89 -3.34 1.31
N SER A 78 11.59 -2.05 1.17
CA SER A 78 11.64 -1.10 2.27
C SER A 78 10.66 -1.41 3.42
N THR A 79 9.58 -2.15 3.14
CA THR A 79 8.63 -2.61 4.16
C THR A 79 9.09 -3.91 4.83
N GLU A 80 9.79 -4.80 4.12
CA GLU A 80 10.32 -6.06 4.66
C GLU A 80 11.56 -5.85 5.55
N ASP A 81 12.32 -4.78 5.32
CA ASP A 81 13.42 -4.35 6.19
C ASP A 81 12.97 -3.84 7.58
N ASP A 82 11.65 -3.75 7.80
CA ASP A 82 11.08 -3.50 9.13
C ASP A 82 11.39 -4.67 10.10
N PRO A 83 12.12 -4.41 11.21
CA PRO A 83 12.49 -5.45 12.17
C PRO A 83 11.29 -6.18 12.77
N GLU A 84 10.10 -5.59 12.81
CA GLU A 84 8.89 -6.25 13.31
C GLU A 84 8.35 -7.30 12.33
N VAL A 85 8.38 -7.00 11.02
CA VAL A 85 7.92 -7.91 9.96
C VAL A 85 8.85 -9.12 9.87
N ALA A 86 10.16 -8.90 9.95
CA ALA A 86 11.16 -9.97 9.98
C ALA A 86 10.97 -10.93 11.18
N ARG A 87 10.63 -10.40 12.37
CA ARG A 87 10.34 -11.20 13.57
C ARG A 87 9.09 -12.08 13.40
N ARG A 88 8.01 -11.56 12.80
CA ARG A 88 6.77 -12.33 12.55
C ARG A 88 6.98 -13.49 11.57
N ARG A 89 7.79 -13.29 10.52
CA ARG A 89 8.13 -14.37 9.56
C ARG A 89 8.96 -15.49 10.19
N ARG A 90 9.91 -15.16 11.06
CA ARG A 90 10.70 -16.16 11.81
C ARG A 90 9.84 -17.02 12.73
N ARG A 91 8.76 -16.45 13.31
CA ARG A 91 7.80 -17.20 14.12
C ARG A 91 6.95 -18.16 13.28
N ARG A 92 6.49 -17.76 12.10
CA ARG A 92 5.71 -18.62 11.18
C ARG A 92 6.51 -19.75 10.53
N ARG A 93 7.84 -19.62 10.39
CA ARG A 93 8.70 -20.69 9.85
C ARG A 93 9.10 -21.76 10.88
N ARG A 94 8.78 -21.56 12.16
CA ARG A 94 9.13 -22.48 13.27
C ARG A 94 7.92 -23.20 13.86
N ALA A 95 6.72 -22.92 13.37
CA ALA A 95 5.48 -23.62 13.67
C ALA A 95 5.15 -24.54 12.49
#